data_AF-A0A522R1G3-F1
#
_entry.id   AF-A0A522R1G3-F1
#
_cell.length_a   1.000
_cell.length_b   1.000
_cell.length_c   1.000
_cell.angle_alpha   90.00
_cell.angle_beta   90.00
_cell.angle_gamma   90.00
#
_symmetry.space_group_name_H-M   'P 1'
#
loop_
_entity.id
_entity.type
_entity.pdbx_description
1 polymer ?
#
loop_
_entity_poly.entity_id
_entity_poly.type
_entity_poly.pdbx_seq_one_letter_code
_entity_poly.pdbx_strand_id
1 'polypeptide(L)'
;MPTDVLSLIPHMKVVYLDDSPIAASAHWDGRDWIIVVNARQREPRRRHSLAHELKHVVDHTTRSFLYAGTPRMAPLEQAERAADYFAGCLLMPFGWLRKASADDCRTANEYAIRFAVPVGAAKKRLTQVGLAPENSRQLPLLPVDGWPPARLDFETAIGAEA
;
A
#
# COMPACT_ATOMS: atom_id res chain seq x y z
N MET A 1 5.19 5.03 10.05
CA MET A 1 5.53 3.62 10.33
C MET A 1 7.05 3.50 10.37
N PRO A 2 7.64 3.25 11.55
CA PRO A 2 9.04 2.86 11.62
C PRO A 2 9.23 1.57 10.81
N THR A 3 10.24 1.52 9.95
CA THR A 3 10.53 0.34 9.11
C THR A 3 10.71 -0.94 9.92
N ASP A 4 11.20 -0.78 11.15
CA ASP A 4 11.54 -1.87 12.08
C ASP A 4 10.31 -2.64 12.58
N VAL A 5 9.10 -2.08 12.44
CA VAL A 5 7.86 -2.75 12.86
C VAL A 5 7.57 -3.99 12.00
N LEU A 6 7.97 -4.01 10.72
CA LEU A 6 7.73 -5.20 9.89
C LEU A 6 8.64 -6.37 10.25
N SER A 7 9.82 -6.09 10.81
CA SER A 7 10.71 -7.12 11.35
C SER A 7 10.15 -7.79 12.61
N LEU A 8 9.07 -7.25 13.20
CA LEU A 8 8.35 -7.86 14.32
C LEU A 8 7.31 -8.88 13.86
N ILE A 9 6.95 -8.90 12.57
CA ILE A 9 6.00 -9.87 12.04
C ILE A 9 6.73 -11.21 11.91
N PRO A 10 6.21 -12.30 12.51
CA PRO A 10 6.82 -13.62 12.37
C PRO A 10 7.04 -13.99 10.91
N HIS A 11 8.21 -14.58 10.64
CA HIS A 11 8.60 -14.99 9.29
C HIS A 11 8.70 -13.86 8.27
N MET A 12 9.00 -12.64 8.70
CA MET A 12 9.29 -11.53 7.80
C MET A 12 10.62 -10.86 8.13
N LYS A 13 11.43 -10.67 7.09
CA LYS A 13 12.73 -10.02 7.14
C LYS A 13 12.77 -8.89 6.13
N VAL A 14 13.34 -7.76 6.54
CA VAL A 14 13.58 -6.60 5.67
C VAL A 14 15.08 -6.47 5.49
N VAL A 15 15.51 -6.46 4.23
CA VAL A 15 16.93 -6.35 3.84
C VAL A 15 17.11 -5.09 3.03
N TYR A 16 18.11 -4.29 3.38
CA TYR A 16 18.47 -3.07 2.66
C TYR A 16 19.70 -3.33 1.79
N LEU A 17 19.58 -3.09 0.50
CA LEU A 17 20.69 -3.22 -0.46
C LEU A 17 20.98 -1.88 -1.13
N ASP A 18 22.24 -1.48 -1.16
CA ASP A 18 22.64 -0.22 -1.79
C ASP A 18 22.51 -0.26 -3.33
N ASP A 19 22.81 -1.39 -3.96
CA ASP A 19 22.87 -1.50 -5.42
C ASP A 19 21.68 -2.29 -6.02
N SER A 20 20.50 -2.20 -5.39
CA SER A 20 19.29 -2.81 -5.96
C SER A 20 18.83 -2.05 -7.22
N PRO A 21 18.64 -2.72 -8.38
CA PRO A 21 18.16 -2.07 -9.61
C PRO A 21 16.68 -1.66 -9.52
N ILE A 22 15.94 -2.21 -8.55
CA ILE A 22 14.53 -1.93 -8.32
C ILE A 22 14.32 -1.25 -6.97
N ALA A 23 13.16 -0.61 -6.81
CA ALA A 23 12.83 0.12 -5.59
C ALA A 23 12.73 -0.80 -4.36
N ALA A 24 11.98 -1.89 -4.52
CA ALA A 24 11.86 -2.97 -3.57
C ALA A 24 11.33 -4.22 -4.28
N SER A 25 11.39 -5.36 -3.60
CA SER A 25 10.71 -6.60 -3.97
C SER A 25 10.48 -7.47 -2.75
N ALA A 26 9.46 -8.31 -2.79
CA ALA A 26 9.24 -9.38 -1.84
C ALA A 26 9.40 -10.77 -2.50
N HIS A 27 10.03 -11.71 -1.79
CA HIS A 27 10.07 -13.11 -2.18
C HIS A 27 10.10 -14.03 -0.96
N TRP A 28 9.69 -15.28 -1.16
CA TRP A 28 9.79 -16.34 -0.15
C TRP A 28 11.10 -17.11 -0.34
N ASP A 29 11.88 -17.29 0.73
CA ASP A 29 13.16 -18.03 0.68
C ASP A 29 13.03 -19.52 1.04
N GLY A 30 11.81 -20.00 1.31
CA GLY A 30 11.54 -21.34 1.83
C GLY A 30 11.15 -21.36 3.31
N ARG A 31 11.41 -20.27 4.05
CA ARG A 31 11.14 -20.17 5.49
C ARG A 31 10.60 -18.79 5.92
N ASP A 32 11.11 -17.72 5.34
CA ASP A 32 10.75 -16.35 5.68
C ASP A 32 10.45 -15.54 4.41
N TRP A 33 9.56 -14.58 4.54
CA TRP A 33 9.36 -13.53 3.55
C TRP A 33 10.50 -12.53 3.64
N ILE A 34 11.21 -12.37 2.53
CA ILE A 34 12.32 -11.43 2.39
C ILE A 34 11.85 -10.25 1.56
N ILE A 35 11.71 -9.09 2.21
CA ILE A 35 11.49 -7.82 1.52
C ILE A 35 12.83 -7.12 1.35
N VAL A 36 13.27 -7.00 0.11
CA VAL A 36 14.46 -6.27 -0.28
C VAL A 36 14.07 -4.83 -0.60
N VAL A 37 14.76 -3.86 -0.03
CA VAL A 37 14.52 -2.42 -0.28
C VAL A 37 15.81 -1.76 -0.72
N ASN A 38 15.75 -0.93 -1.77
CA ASN A 38 16.89 -0.11 -2.18
C ASN A 38 17.22 0.92 -1.10
N ALA A 39 18.39 0.77 -0.48
CA ALA A 39 18.85 1.59 0.64
C ALA A 39 19.12 3.05 0.23
N ARG A 40 19.49 3.30 -1.03
CA ARG A 40 19.79 4.65 -1.57
C ARG A 40 18.54 5.50 -1.77
N GLN A 41 17.36 4.90 -1.68
CA GLN A 41 16.11 5.66 -1.72
C GLN A 41 15.95 6.52 -0.48
N ARG A 42 15.39 7.72 -0.67
CA ARG A 42 15.00 8.60 0.44
C ARG A 42 13.96 7.90 1.32
N GLU A 43 14.00 8.17 2.61
CA GLU A 43 13.16 7.52 3.62
C GLU A 43 11.65 7.48 3.26
N PRO A 44 11.03 8.56 2.75
CA PRO A 44 9.61 8.51 2.38
C PRO A 44 9.32 7.47 1.29
N ARG A 45 10.23 7.33 0.32
CA ARG A 45 10.11 6.35 -0.76
C ARG A 45 10.32 4.93 -0.24
N ARG A 46 11.31 4.71 0.64
CA ARG A 46 11.54 3.39 1.26
C ARG A 46 10.33 2.92 2.05
N ARG A 47 9.72 3.80 2.85
CA ARG A 47 8.51 3.46 3.62
C ARG A 47 7.32 3.11 2.73
N HIS A 48 7.13 3.86 1.66
CA HIS A 48 6.08 3.56 0.68
C HIS A 48 6.31 2.22 0.00
N SER A 49 7.53 1.98 -0.50
CA SER A 49 7.89 0.71 -1.15
C SER A 49 7.74 -0.47 -0.18
N LEU A 50 8.16 -0.32 1.07
CA LEU A 50 8.01 -1.36 2.07
C LEU A 50 6.53 -1.70 2.34
N ALA A 51 5.66 -0.69 2.48
CA ALA A 51 4.22 -0.90 2.67
C ALA A 51 3.55 -1.50 1.41
N HIS A 52 4.05 -1.16 0.22
CA HIS A 52 3.58 -1.72 -1.05
C HIS A 52 3.94 -3.21 -1.15
N GLU A 53 5.20 -3.58 -0.90
CA GLU A 53 5.64 -4.99 -0.90
C GLU A 53 4.91 -5.82 0.17
N LEU A 54 4.64 -5.24 1.34
CA LEU A 54 3.84 -5.91 2.36
C LEU A 54 2.46 -6.34 1.84
N LYS A 55 1.82 -5.52 0.98
CA LYS A 55 0.55 -5.92 0.37
C LYS A 55 0.71 -7.14 -0.52
N HIS A 56 1.77 -7.21 -1.31
CA HIS A 56 2.05 -8.39 -2.13
C HIS A 56 2.28 -9.65 -1.29
N VAL A 57 2.95 -9.53 -0.14
CA VAL A 57 3.11 -10.63 0.82
C VAL A 57 1.75 -11.10 1.35
N VAL A 58 0.92 -10.16 1.83
CA VAL A 58 -0.42 -10.45 2.35
C VAL A 58 -1.30 -11.14 1.31
N ASP A 59 -1.20 -10.74 0.05
CA ASP A 59 -2.04 -11.23 -1.03
C ASP A 59 -1.51 -12.51 -1.70
N HIS A 60 -0.30 -12.95 -1.35
CA HIS A 60 0.41 -13.98 -2.09
C HIS A 60 -0.44 -15.24 -2.37
N THR A 61 -1.12 -15.77 -1.36
CA THR A 61 -1.90 -17.00 -1.46
C THR A 61 -3.27 -16.83 -2.12
N THR A 62 -3.76 -15.59 -2.23
CA THR A 62 -5.11 -15.29 -2.73
C THR A 62 -5.11 -14.45 -4.00
N ARG A 63 -3.94 -14.06 -4.52
CA ARG A 63 -3.76 -13.11 -5.62
C ARG A 63 -4.64 -13.41 -6.85
N SER A 64 -4.77 -14.67 -7.25
CA SER A 64 -5.59 -15.10 -8.39
C SER A 64 -7.09 -14.92 -8.18
N PHE A 65 -7.55 -15.01 -6.92
CA PHE A 65 -8.92 -14.75 -6.52
C PHE A 65 -9.17 -13.24 -6.36
N LEU A 66 -8.22 -12.50 -5.80
CA LEU A 66 -8.32 -11.05 -5.59
C LEU A 66 -8.32 -10.25 -6.91
N TYR A 67 -7.57 -10.73 -7.90
CA TYR A 67 -7.30 -9.98 -9.13
C TYR A 67 -7.56 -10.85 -10.36
N ALA A 68 -8.80 -10.82 -10.84
CA ALA A 68 -9.20 -11.53 -12.05
C ALA A 68 -8.89 -10.73 -13.35
N GLY A 69 -8.55 -9.45 -13.23
CA GLY A 69 -8.48 -8.54 -14.37
C GLY A 69 -9.86 -8.07 -14.82
N THR A 70 -9.87 -7.10 -15.73
CA THR A 70 -11.05 -6.67 -16.48
C THR A 70 -10.63 -6.41 -17.94
N PRO A 71 -11.58 -6.20 -18.87
CA PRO A 71 -11.23 -5.81 -20.25
C PRO A 71 -10.37 -4.55 -20.35
N ARG A 72 -10.31 -3.72 -19.30
CA ARG A 72 -9.56 -2.46 -19.27
C ARG A 72 -8.30 -2.51 -18.39
N MET A 73 -8.07 -3.60 -17.66
CA MET A 73 -7.00 -3.67 -16.67
C MET A 73 -6.55 -5.10 -16.44
N ALA A 74 -5.26 -5.36 -16.64
CA ALA A 74 -4.70 -6.68 -16.39
C ALA A 74 -4.72 -7.03 -14.88
N PRO A 75 -4.78 -8.32 -14.51
CA PRO A 75 -4.66 -8.78 -13.11
C PRO A 75 -3.45 -8.20 -12.38
N LEU A 76 -2.30 -8.16 -13.05
CA LEU A 76 -1.08 -7.59 -12.50
C LEU A 76 -1.27 -6.10 -12.17
N GLU A 77 -1.83 -5.33 -13.10
CA GLU A 77 -2.07 -3.91 -12.89
C GLU A 77 -3.07 -3.65 -11.74
N GLN A 78 -4.07 -4.51 -11.57
CA GLN A 78 -4.97 -4.45 -10.40
C GLN A 78 -4.21 -4.66 -9.10
N ALA A 79 -3.33 -5.66 -9.05
CA ALA A 79 -2.52 -5.94 -7.88
C ALA A 79 -1.59 -4.76 -7.53
N GLU A 80 -0.93 -4.16 -8.53
CA GLU A 80 -0.08 -2.97 -8.33
C GLU A 80 -0.88 -1.78 -7.77
N ARG A 81 -2.07 -1.53 -8.33
CA ARG A 81 -2.96 -0.45 -7.85
C ARG A 81 -3.47 -0.73 -6.44
N ALA A 82 -3.76 -1.98 -6.11
CA ALA A 82 -4.19 -2.37 -4.77
C ALA A 82 -3.05 -2.24 -3.75
N ALA A 83 -1.81 -2.56 -4.13
CA ALA A 83 -0.62 -2.34 -3.33
C ALA A 83 -0.36 -0.85 -3.07
N ASP A 84 -0.48 0.01 -4.10
CA ASP A 84 -0.43 1.46 -3.95
C ASP A 84 -1.54 1.99 -3.02
N TYR A 85 -2.77 1.51 -3.16
CA TYR A 85 -3.90 1.90 -2.32
C TYR A 85 -3.68 1.48 -0.86
N PHE A 86 -3.25 0.24 -0.64
CA PHE A 86 -2.93 -0.30 0.68
C PHE A 86 -1.83 0.51 1.36
N ALA A 87 -0.73 0.79 0.66
CA ALA A 87 0.36 1.60 1.19
C ALA A 87 -0.12 3.01 1.58
N GLY A 88 -0.98 3.62 0.75
CA GLY A 88 -1.63 4.89 1.05
C GLY A 88 -2.50 4.84 2.31
N CYS A 89 -3.33 3.80 2.46
CA CYS A 89 -4.17 3.59 3.64
C CYS A 89 -3.34 3.38 4.92
N LEU A 90 -2.30 2.56 4.85
CA LEU A 90 -1.44 2.21 5.97
C LEU A 90 -0.63 3.42 6.46
N LEU A 91 -0.09 4.21 5.52
CA LEU A 91 0.78 5.35 5.85
C LEU A 91 0.01 6.65 6.10
N MET A 92 -1.18 6.79 5.52
CA MET A 92 -2.07 7.95 5.65
C MET A 92 -3.52 7.50 5.90
N PRO A 93 -3.84 7.03 7.12
CA PRO A 93 -5.20 6.66 7.49
C PRO A 93 -6.15 7.85 7.37
N PHE A 94 -7.40 7.60 6.95
CA PHE A 94 -8.37 8.68 6.70
C PHE A 94 -8.61 9.59 7.89
N GLY A 95 -8.78 9.02 9.10
CA GLY A 95 -8.98 9.80 10.32
C GLY A 95 -7.82 10.76 10.62
N TRP A 96 -6.59 10.34 10.30
CA TRP A 96 -5.39 11.14 10.50
C TRP A 96 -5.26 12.24 9.44
N LEU A 97 -5.60 11.95 8.18
CA LEU A 97 -5.68 12.96 7.13
C LEU A 97 -6.68 14.06 7.48
N ARG A 98 -7.88 13.68 7.93
CA ARG A 98 -8.91 14.63 8.35
C ARG A 98 -8.43 15.49 9.52
N LYS A 99 -7.76 14.89 10.50
CA LYS A 99 -7.17 15.63 11.62
C LYS A 99 -6.09 16.61 11.15
N ALA A 100 -5.17 16.18 10.28
CA ALA A 100 -4.14 17.06 9.73
C ALA A 100 -4.75 18.24 8.93
N SER A 101 -5.86 18.01 8.23
CA SER A 101 -6.63 19.07 7.58
C SER A 101 -7.20 20.06 8.60
N ALA A 102 -7.79 19.58 9.69
CA ALA A 102 -8.33 20.46 10.73
C ALA A 102 -7.24 21.31 11.41
N ASP A 103 -6.05 20.73 11.60
CA ASP A 103 -4.94 21.40 12.26
C ASP A 103 -4.32 22.48 11.34
N ASP A 104 -3.73 22.12 10.19
CA ASP A 104 -2.94 23.05 9.37
C ASP A 104 -2.61 22.60 7.92
N CYS A 105 -2.78 21.32 7.53
CA CYS A 105 -2.44 20.87 6.17
C CYS A 105 -3.47 21.32 5.12
N ARG A 106 -3.00 21.94 4.03
CA ARG A 106 -3.82 22.41 2.90
C ARG A 106 -3.38 21.84 1.55
N THR A 107 -2.10 21.48 1.43
CA THR A 107 -1.46 21.07 0.19
C THR A 107 -0.90 19.65 0.29
N ALA A 108 -0.83 18.94 -0.84
CA ALA A 108 -0.26 17.60 -0.87
C ALA A 108 1.21 17.54 -0.40
N ASN A 109 1.97 18.63 -0.54
CA ASN A 109 3.33 18.70 -0.01
C ASN A 109 3.36 18.70 1.52
N GLU A 110 2.46 19.45 2.18
CA GLU A 110 2.36 19.46 3.64
C GLU A 110 1.94 18.09 4.18
N TYR A 111 0.99 17.42 3.53
CA TYR A 111 0.65 16.04 3.85
C TYR A 111 1.83 15.09 3.65
N ALA A 112 2.56 15.22 2.53
CA ALA A 112 3.72 14.38 2.24
C ALA A 112 4.82 14.52 3.30
N ILE A 113 5.08 15.74 3.77
CA ILE A 113 6.03 16.01 4.85
C ILE A 113 5.51 15.42 6.16
N ARG A 114 4.27 15.73 6.57
CA ARG A 114 3.71 15.30 7.85
C ARG A 114 3.64 13.77 8.00
N PHE A 115 3.28 13.06 6.93
CA PHE A 115 3.18 11.60 6.96
C PHE A 115 4.48 10.89 6.52
N ALA A 116 5.49 11.67 6.09
CA ALA A 116 6.74 11.20 5.50
C ALA A 116 6.48 10.15 4.41
N VAL A 117 5.81 10.60 3.34
CA VAL A 117 5.51 9.82 2.13
C VAL A 117 5.89 10.62 0.88
N PRO A 118 6.02 9.99 -0.31
CA PRO A 118 6.21 10.73 -1.55
C PRO A 118 5.01 11.64 -1.85
N VAL A 119 5.26 12.83 -2.38
CA VAL A 119 4.20 13.80 -2.75
C VAL A 119 3.15 13.18 -3.69
N GLY A 120 3.58 12.35 -4.65
CA GLY A 120 2.66 11.65 -5.55
C GLY A 120 1.70 10.71 -4.82
N ALA A 121 2.17 10.02 -3.77
CA ALA A 121 1.33 9.15 -2.96
C ALA A 121 0.32 9.96 -2.13
N ALA A 122 0.75 11.08 -1.54
CA ALA A 122 -0.13 12.00 -0.83
C ALA A 122 -1.24 12.55 -1.76
N LYS A 123 -0.88 13.00 -2.98
CA LYS A 123 -1.86 13.45 -3.99
C LYS A 123 -2.89 12.37 -4.29
N LYS A 124 -2.45 11.16 -4.66
CA LYS A 124 -3.34 10.02 -4.93
C LYS A 124 -4.27 9.75 -3.76
N ARG A 125 -3.73 9.72 -2.53
CA ARG A 125 -4.52 9.41 -1.34
C ARG A 125 -5.56 10.48 -1.03
N LEU A 126 -5.21 11.76 -1.13
CA LEU A 126 -6.14 12.86 -0.93
C LEU A 126 -7.30 12.81 -1.94
N THR A 127 -7.03 12.49 -3.20
CA THR A 127 -8.06 12.27 -4.22
C THR A 127 -8.97 11.09 -3.86
N GLN A 128 -8.41 9.96 -3.43
CA GLN A 128 -9.19 8.78 -3.03
C GLN A 128 -10.16 9.04 -1.87
N VAL A 129 -9.82 9.96 -0.96
CA VAL A 129 -10.65 10.28 0.22
C VAL A 129 -11.43 11.59 0.10
N GLY A 130 -11.44 12.21 -1.08
CA GLY A 130 -12.17 13.46 -1.33
C GLY A 130 -11.62 14.68 -0.58
N LEU A 131 -10.34 14.66 -0.17
CA LEU A 131 -9.66 15.77 0.49
C LEU A 131 -8.69 16.51 -0.45
N ALA A 132 -8.69 16.19 -1.75
CA ALA A 132 -7.92 16.94 -2.73
C ALA A 132 -8.50 18.36 -2.90
N PRO A 133 -7.67 19.40 -3.11
CA PRO A 133 -8.15 20.75 -3.37
C PRO A 133 -9.11 20.77 -4.57
N GLU A 134 -10.18 21.59 -4.52
CA GLU A 134 -11.30 21.61 -5.49
C GLU A 134 -10.90 21.72 -6.97
N ASN A 135 -9.69 22.22 -7.27
CA ASN A 135 -9.13 22.25 -8.62
C ASN A 135 -8.66 20.88 -9.16
N SER A 136 -8.86 19.81 -8.39
CA SER A 136 -8.47 18.44 -8.71
C SER A 136 -9.69 17.60 -9.06
N ARG A 137 -10.49 18.00 -10.07
CA ARG A 137 -11.52 17.12 -10.63
C ARG A 137 -10.87 15.98 -11.43
N GLN A 138 -10.20 15.07 -10.74
CA GLN A 138 -10.19 13.67 -11.12
C GLN A 138 -11.32 13.02 -10.34
N LEU A 139 -12.25 12.38 -11.06
CA LEU A 139 -13.26 11.51 -10.48
C LEU A 139 -12.60 10.62 -9.42
N PRO A 140 -13.24 10.42 -8.25
CA PRO A 140 -12.69 9.52 -7.25
C PRO A 140 -12.35 8.20 -7.93
N LEU A 141 -11.10 7.76 -7.80
CA LEU A 141 -10.76 6.37 -8.08
C LEU A 141 -11.50 5.57 -7.00
N LEU A 142 -12.76 5.22 -7.30
CA LEU A 142 -13.49 4.24 -6.55
C LEU A 142 -12.60 2.98 -6.46
N PRO A 143 -12.72 2.19 -5.38
CA PRO A 143 -12.22 0.83 -5.38
C PRO A 143 -12.67 0.21 -6.70
N VAL A 144 -11.74 -0.45 -7.42
CA VAL A 144 -12.03 -1.11 -8.69
C VAL A 144 -13.38 -1.80 -8.58
N ASP A 145 -14.29 -1.51 -9.52
CA ASP A 145 -15.63 -2.08 -9.51
C ASP A 145 -15.53 -3.59 -9.25
N GLY A 146 -16.06 -4.03 -8.10
CA GLY A 146 -16.11 -5.45 -7.72
C GLY A 146 -15.16 -5.96 -6.63
N TRP A 147 -14.45 -5.12 -5.85
CA TRP A 147 -13.51 -5.67 -4.84
C TRP A 147 -13.33 -4.84 -3.53
N PRO A 148 -13.76 -5.32 -2.34
CA PRO A 148 -15.17 -5.52 -1.98
C PRO A 148 -15.62 -4.63 -0.79
N PRO A 149 -16.93 -4.33 -0.66
CA PRO A 149 -17.58 -4.13 0.63
C PRO A 149 -18.59 -5.26 0.89
N ALA A 150 -18.09 -6.41 1.32
CA ALA A 150 -18.85 -7.40 2.08
C ALA A 150 -17.89 -7.95 3.13
N ARG A 151 -18.35 -8.11 4.37
CA ARG A 151 -17.54 -8.61 5.48
C ARG A 151 -16.81 -9.88 5.03
N LEU A 152 -15.49 -9.90 5.20
CA LEU A 152 -14.77 -11.17 5.31
C LEU A 152 -15.23 -11.77 6.64
N ASP A 153 -16.22 -12.64 6.58
CA ASP A 153 -16.58 -13.50 7.69
C ASP A 153 -15.39 -14.48 7.85
N PHE A 154 -14.53 -14.20 8.82
CA PHE A 154 -13.28 -14.94 9.08
C PHE A 154 -13.52 -16.43 9.45
N GLU A 155 -14.77 -16.83 9.66
CA GLU A 155 -15.14 -18.20 10.08
C GLU A 155 -15.19 -19.22 8.93
N THR A 156 -15.24 -18.81 7.67
CA THR A 156 -15.38 -19.76 6.54
C THR A 156 -14.04 -20.12 5.86
N ALA A 157 -12.92 -19.52 6.27
CA ALA A 157 -11.61 -19.77 5.65
C ALA A 157 -10.76 -20.85 6.37
N ILE A 158 -11.27 -21.47 7.44
CA ILE A 158 -10.53 -22.47 8.25
C ILE A 158 -11.30 -23.79 8.41
N GLY A 159 -12.06 -24.20 7.39
CA GLY A 159 -12.79 -25.47 7.46
C GLY A 159 -13.21 -26.03 6.11
N ALA A 160 -12.31 -26.81 5.48
CA ALA A 160 -12.62 -27.95 4.60
C ALA A 160 -11.32 -28.66 4.17
N GLU A 161 -10.93 -29.67 4.96
CA GLU A 161 -10.26 -30.96 4.67
C GLU A 161 -9.16 -31.04 3.58
N ALA A 162 -8.01 -31.68 3.79
CA ALA A 162 -7.72 -32.91 4.55
C ALA A 162 -6.29 -32.95 5.14
#